data_AF-A0A520CHU3-F1
#
_entry.id   AF-A0A520CHU3-F1
#
_cell.length_a   1.000
_cell.length_b   1.000
_cell.length_c   1.000
_cell.angle_alpha   90.00
_cell.angle_beta   90.00
_cell.angle_gamma   90.00
#
_symmetry.space_group_name_H-M   'P 1'
#
loop_
_entity.id
_entity.type
_entity.pdbx_description
1 polymer ?
#
loop_
_entity_poly.entity_id
_entity_poly.type
_entity_poly.pdbx_seq_one_letter_code
_entity_poly.pdbx_strand_id
1 'polypeptide(L)'
;AIIVALIDPEIVDYLDNGIISRIVAMVFYGIMMAFTEAMLNGKSIGKFITKTKAVNIDGTDISFEKSFTRNLIRVIPFNAFSALGTPSTPWHDVWSDTMVVEEKKVALQQESANLFTAVKKFE
;
A
#
# COMPACT_ATOMS: atom_id res chain seq x y z
N ALA A 1 -12.98 20.51 3.25
CA ALA A 1 -13.56 21.86 3.16
C ALA A 1 -12.55 22.93 3.54
N ILE A 2 -12.17 23.07 4.83
CA ILE A 2 -11.36 24.22 5.31
C ILE A 2 -9.96 24.32 4.68
N ILE A 3 -9.21 23.21 4.61
CA ILE A 3 -7.84 23.21 4.04
C ILE A 3 -7.86 23.48 2.52
N VAL A 4 -8.89 23.00 1.83
CA VAL A 4 -9.06 23.19 0.37
C VAL A 4 -9.48 24.63 0.06
N ALA A 5 -10.33 25.23 0.90
CA ALA A 5 -10.76 26.63 0.78
C ALA A 5 -9.62 27.65 0.94
N LEU A 6 -8.55 27.27 1.64
CA LEU A 6 -7.34 28.11 1.80
C LEU A 6 -6.39 28.02 0.59
N ILE A 7 -6.47 26.95 -0.19
CA ILE A 7 -5.63 26.74 -1.38
C ILE A 7 -6.25 27.44 -2.58
N ASP A 8 -7.55 27.26 -2.78
CA ASP A 8 -8.32 27.95 -3.82
C ASP A 8 -9.82 27.90 -3.49
N PRO A 9 -10.49 29.05 -3.28
CA PRO A 9 -11.92 29.10 -3.01
C PRO A 9 -12.78 28.66 -4.21
N GLU A 10 -12.30 28.73 -5.46
CA GLU A 10 -13.05 28.25 -6.62
C GLU A 10 -13.21 26.72 -6.60
N ILE A 11 -12.23 26.00 -6.06
CA ILE A 11 -12.32 24.55 -5.86
C ILE A 11 -13.49 24.21 -4.91
N VAL A 12 -13.84 25.09 -3.96
CA VAL A 12 -14.97 24.88 -3.04
C VAL A 12 -16.30 24.88 -3.79
N ASP A 13 -16.46 25.75 -4.79
CA ASP A 13 -17.67 25.83 -5.62
C ASP A 13 -17.83 24.58 -6.50
N TYR A 14 -16.74 24.05 -7.07
CA TYR A 14 -16.79 22.78 -7.82
C TYR A 14 -17.12 21.56 -6.93
N LEU A 15 -16.75 21.62 -5.65
CA LEU A 15 -17.01 20.57 -4.66
C LEU A 15 -18.44 20.61 -4.07
N ASP A 16 -19.21 21.68 -4.30
CA ASP A 16 -20.59 21.82 -3.80
C ASP A 16 -21.55 20.80 -4.46
N ASN A 17 -21.15 20.22 -5.59
CA ASN A 17 -21.77 19.01 -6.13
C ASN A 17 -21.43 17.80 -5.25
N GLY A 18 -22.38 17.33 -4.44
CA GLY A 18 -22.21 16.29 -3.43
C GLY A 18 -21.61 14.95 -3.92
N ILE A 19 -21.64 14.65 -5.22
CA ILE A 19 -21.00 13.47 -5.82
C ILE A 19 -19.52 13.76 -6.14
N ILE A 20 -19.22 14.94 -6.71
CA ILE A 20 -17.86 15.35 -7.08
C ILE A 20 -17.02 15.47 -5.80
N SER A 21 -17.55 16.07 -4.74
CA SER A 21 -16.85 16.13 -3.45
C SER A 21 -16.53 14.77 -2.85
N ARG A 22 -17.43 13.78 -2.99
CA ARG A 22 -17.16 12.40 -2.52
C ARG A 22 -16.03 11.75 -3.31
N ILE A 23 -16.01 11.91 -4.63
CA ILE A 23 -14.95 11.37 -5.49
C ILE A 23 -13.60 12.02 -5.14
N VAL A 24 -13.56 13.35 -5.05
CA VAL A 24 -12.33 14.08 -4.70
C VAL A 24 -11.84 13.68 -3.30
N ALA A 25 -12.73 13.54 -2.32
CA ALA A 25 -12.36 13.09 -0.97
C ALA A 25 -11.77 11.67 -0.97
N MET A 26 -12.32 10.74 -1.75
CA MET A 26 -11.76 9.38 -1.88
C MET A 26 -10.37 9.39 -2.52
N VAL A 27 -10.17 10.17 -3.58
CA VAL A 27 -8.86 10.32 -4.23
C VAL A 27 -7.84 10.92 -3.26
N PHE A 28 -8.22 12.00 -2.56
CA PHE A 28 -7.36 12.67 -1.59
C PHE A 28 -7.01 11.75 -0.41
N TYR A 29 -7.97 10.97 0.09
CA TYR A 29 -7.72 9.95 1.11
C TYR A 29 -6.71 8.89 0.63
N GLY A 30 -6.88 8.40 -0.60
CA GLY A 30 -5.94 7.46 -1.22
C GLY A 30 -4.51 8.02 -1.31
N ILE A 31 -4.37 9.29 -1.72
CA ILE A 31 -3.08 10.00 -1.81
C ILE A 31 -2.46 10.19 -0.41
N MET A 32 -3.23 10.61 0.59
CA MET A 32 -2.73 10.82 1.95
C MET A 32 -2.26 9.51 2.61
N MET A 33 -3.03 8.43 2.43
CA MET A 33 -2.65 7.08 2.86
C MET A 33 -1.36 6.63 2.17
N ALA A 34 -1.27 6.86 0.86
CA ALA A 34 -0.09 6.57 0.07
C ALA A 34 1.16 7.31 0.56
N PHE A 35 1.03 8.61 0.79
CA PHE A 35 2.11 9.47 1.26
C PHE A 35 2.59 9.05 2.66
N THR A 36 1.66 8.73 3.56
CA THR A 36 1.98 8.27 4.91
C THR A 36 2.79 6.97 4.90
N GLU A 37 2.43 6.02 4.02
CA GLU A 37 3.15 4.75 3.91
C GLU A 37 4.51 4.89 3.23
N ALA A 38 4.64 5.82 2.29
CA ALA A 38 5.92 6.16 1.66
C ALA A 38 6.90 6.82 2.65
N MET A 39 6.43 7.74 3.50
CA MET A 39 7.28 8.41 4.50
C MET A 39 7.73 7.49 5.64
N LEU A 40 6.97 6.42 5.92
CA LEU A 40 7.23 5.52 7.05
C LEU A 40 7.85 4.18 6.63
N ASN A 41 8.55 4.13 5.49
CA ASN A 41 9.21 2.91 4.99
C ASN A 41 8.29 1.68 4.97
N GLY A 42 7.04 1.86 4.53
CA GLY A 42 6.07 0.77 4.45
C GLY A 42 5.34 0.45 5.75
N LYS A 43 5.47 1.26 6.82
CA LYS A 43 4.73 1.11 8.08
C LYS A 43 3.66 2.19 8.24
N SER A 44 2.39 1.84 8.12
CA SER A 44 1.31 2.70 8.63
C SER A 44 1.20 2.54 10.16
N ILE A 45 0.45 3.44 10.83
CA ILE A 45 0.14 3.31 12.27
C ILE A 45 -0.45 1.93 12.58
N GLY A 46 -1.34 1.43 11.73
CA GLY A 46 -1.91 0.08 11.86
C GLY A 46 -0.83 -1.01 11.83
N LYS A 47 0.15 -0.90 10.93
CA LYS A 47 1.26 -1.85 10.80
C LYS A 47 2.19 -1.86 12.01
N PHE A 48 2.38 -0.72 12.67
CA PHE A 48 3.09 -0.66 13.95
C PHE A 48 2.35 -1.44 15.05
N ILE A 49 1.03 -1.31 15.11
CA ILE A 49 0.20 -2.02 16.10
C ILE A 49 0.17 -3.52 15.81
N THR A 50 -0.02 -3.92 14.55
CA THR A 50 -0.09 -5.32 14.14
C THR A 50 1.28 -6.00 14.03
N LYS A 51 2.38 -5.26 14.20
CA LYS A 51 3.77 -5.75 14.05
C LYS A 51 4.01 -6.44 12.71
N THR A 52 3.45 -5.85 11.66
CA THR A 52 3.58 -6.33 10.28
C THR A 52 4.33 -5.32 9.43
N LYS A 53 5.12 -5.79 8.46
CA LYS A 53 5.87 -4.95 7.52
C LYS A 53 5.57 -5.37 6.09
N ALA A 54 5.53 -4.41 5.18
CA ALA A 54 5.53 -4.70 3.75
C ALA A 54 6.97 -4.96 3.28
N VAL A 55 7.18 -6.10 2.64
CA VAL A 55 8.47 -6.59 2.13
C VAL A 55 8.30 -7.06 0.68
N ASN A 56 9.41 -7.20 -0.03
CA ASN A 56 9.44 -7.91 -1.30
C ASN A 56 9.10 -9.40 -1.09
N ILE A 57 8.84 -10.13 -2.17
CA ILE A 57 8.49 -11.56 -2.10
C ILE A 57 9.58 -12.41 -1.44
N ASP A 58 10.84 -11.99 -1.57
CA ASP A 58 12.02 -12.60 -0.94
C ASP A 58 12.22 -12.20 0.53
N GLY A 59 11.37 -11.33 1.08
CA GLY A 59 11.50 -10.82 2.44
C GLY A 59 12.49 -9.67 2.60
N THR A 60 13.04 -9.13 1.51
CA THR A 60 13.87 -7.90 1.57
C THR A 60 13.00 -6.65 1.70
N ASP A 61 13.62 -5.54 2.10
CA ASP A 61 12.92 -4.27 2.24
C ASP A 61 12.46 -3.73 0.89
N ILE A 62 11.24 -3.18 0.85
CA ILE A 62 10.70 -2.57 -0.36
C ILE A 62 11.49 -1.32 -0.73
N SER A 63 11.79 -1.16 -2.02
CA SER A 63 12.36 0.06 -2.56
C SER A 63 11.32 1.19 -2.57
N PHE A 64 11.80 2.44 -2.65
CA PHE A 64 10.93 3.60 -2.79
C PHE A 64 10.01 3.49 -4.02
N GLU A 65 10.53 3.04 -5.15
CA GLU A 65 9.79 2.82 -6.39
C GLU A 65 8.64 1.81 -6.22
N LYS A 66 8.90 0.68 -5.56
CA LYS A 66 7.86 -0.31 -5.27
C LYS A 66 6.82 0.21 -4.30
N SER A 67 7.25 0.94 -3.27
CA SER A 67 6.33 1.62 -2.34
C SER A 67 5.44 2.61 -3.09
N PHE A 68 6.00 3.41 -4.00
CA PHE A 68 5.25 4.34 -4.83
C PHE A 68 4.25 3.61 -5.76
N THR A 69 4.67 2.52 -6.41
CA THR A 69 3.81 1.72 -7.29
C THR A 69 2.65 1.09 -6.51
N ARG A 70 2.90 0.46 -5.35
CA ARG A 70 1.84 -0.02 -4.42
C ARG A 70 0.81 1.06 -4.14
N ASN A 71 1.29 2.27 -3.89
CA ASN A 71 0.46 3.39 -3.52
C ASN A 71 -0.41 3.90 -4.67
N LEU A 72 0.10 3.92 -5.90
CA LEU A 72 -0.70 4.23 -7.08
C LEU A 72 -1.83 3.21 -7.29
N ILE A 73 -1.54 1.92 -7.11
CA ILE A 73 -2.53 0.84 -7.28
C ILE A 73 -3.65 0.96 -6.24
N ARG A 74 -3.39 1.51 -5.05
CA ARG A 74 -4.42 1.71 -4.02
C ARG A 74 -5.48 2.75 -4.35
N VAL A 75 -5.20 3.64 -5.30
CA VAL A 75 -6.17 4.64 -5.79
C VAL A 75 -7.28 3.97 -6.60
N ILE A 76 -7.04 2.75 -7.10
CA ILE A 76 -8.02 2.02 -7.90
C ILE A 76 -9.28 1.75 -7.05
N PRO A 77 -10.47 2.13 -7.54
CA PRO A 77 -11.73 1.82 -6.88
C PRO A 77 -11.83 0.33 -6.57
N PHE A 78 -12.41 0.01 -5.42
CA PHE A 78 -12.60 -1.37 -4.95
C PHE A 78 -11.32 -2.17 -4.60
N ASN A 79 -10.13 -1.57 -4.62
CA ASN A 79 -8.90 -2.26 -4.20
C ASN A 79 -9.02 -2.88 -2.79
N ALA A 80 -9.76 -2.28 -1.87
CA ALA A 80 -10.00 -2.88 -0.55
C ALA A 80 -10.71 -4.24 -0.60
N PHE A 81 -11.62 -4.46 -1.56
CA PHE A 81 -12.33 -5.75 -1.71
C PHE A 81 -11.42 -6.87 -2.21
N SER A 82 -10.33 -6.55 -2.90
CA SER A 82 -9.32 -7.55 -3.30
C SER A 82 -8.64 -8.23 -2.11
N ALA A 83 -8.69 -7.63 -0.91
CA ALA A 83 -8.10 -8.18 0.31
C ALA A 83 -9.04 -9.15 1.08
N LEU A 84 -10.30 -9.32 0.66
CA LEU A 84 -11.30 -10.11 1.42
C LEU A 84 -11.13 -11.64 1.29
N GLY A 85 -10.25 -12.11 0.40
CA GLY A 85 -9.97 -13.54 0.22
C GLY A 85 -9.13 -14.17 1.33
N THR A 86 -9.13 -15.50 1.40
CA THR A 86 -8.16 -16.29 2.17
C THR A 86 -7.49 -17.31 1.25
N PRO A 87 -6.18 -17.23 0.99
CA PRO A 87 -5.26 -16.19 1.48
C PRO A 87 -5.61 -14.79 0.93
N SER A 88 -5.35 -13.76 1.73
CA SER A 88 -5.58 -12.37 1.33
C SER A 88 -4.51 -11.95 0.32
N THR A 89 -4.93 -11.59 -0.89
CA THR A 89 -4.04 -11.15 -1.97
C THR A 89 -4.50 -9.81 -2.53
N PRO A 90 -4.23 -8.70 -1.80
CA PRO A 90 -4.63 -7.38 -2.26
C PRO A 90 -3.98 -7.04 -3.62
N TRP A 91 -4.71 -6.40 -4.53
CA TRP A 91 -4.19 -6.07 -5.86
C TRP A 91 -2.92 -5.22 -5.80
N HIS A 92 -2.86 -4.27 -4.86
CA HIS A 92 -1.66 -3.46 -4.65
C HIS A 92 -0.44 -4.25 -4.21
N ASP A 93 -0.60 -5.38 -3.53
CA ASP A 93 0.51 -6.27 -3.14
C ASP A 93 0.93 -7.12 -4.34
N VAL A 94 -0.04 -7.70 -5.06
CA VAL A 94 0.20 -8.55 -6.23
C VAL A 94 0.89 -7.78 -7.37
N TRP A 95 0.36 -6.62 -7.75
CA TRP A 95 0.85 -5.88 -8.93
C TRP A 95 2.16 -5.13 -8.67
N SER A 96 2.62 -5.07 -7.43
CA SER A 96 3.92 -4.46 -7.07
C SER A 96 4.98 -5.48 -6.68
N ASP A 97 4.67 -6.78 -6.77
CA ASP A 97 5.52 -7.87 -6.30
C ASP A 97 5.97 -7.66 -4.85
N THR A 98 5.01 -7.43 -3.97
CA THR A 98 5.25 -7.24 -2.53
C THR A 98 4.25 -8.02 -1.70
N MET A 99 4.57 -8.21 -0.42
CA MET A 99 3.68 -8.88 0.52
C MET A 99 3.78 -8.26 1.92
N VAL A 100 2.78 -8.51 2.76
CA VAL A 100 2.80 -8.13 4.17
C VAL A 100 3.11 -9.33 5.03
N VAL A 101 4.18 -9.25 5.82
CA VAL A 101 4.66 -10.32 6.70
C VAL A 101 4.77 -9.80 8.12
N GLU A 102 4.50 -10.65 9.12
CA GLU A 102 4.82 -10.34 10.51
C GLU A 102 6.33 -10.13 10.67
N GLU A 103 6.75 -9.09 11.36
CA GLU A 103 8.17 -8.73 11.48
C GLU A 103 9.03 -9.89 12.01
N LYS A 104 8.48 -10.68 12.95
CA LYS A 104 9.16 -11.85 13.52
C LYS A 104 9.39 -12.98 12.51
N LYS A 105 8.63 -13.02 11.41
CA LYS A 105 8.68 -14.08 10.39
C LYS A 105 9.47 -13.67 9.15
N VAL A 106 9.96 -12.42 9.07
CA VAL A 106 10.73 -11.93 7.91
C VAL A 106 12.00 -12.76 7.68
N ALA A 107 12.74 -13.11 8.74
CA ALA A 107 13.94 -13.94 8.62
C ALA A 107 13.64 -15.34 8.05
N LEU A 108 12.51 -15.93 8.46
CA LEU A 108 12.06 -17.24 7.94
C LEU A 108 11.67 -17.14 6.46
N GLN A 109 11.08 -16.03 6.04
CA GLN A 109 10.75 -15.77 4.64
C GLN A 109 12.01 -15.69 3.78
N GLN A 110 13.03 -14.96 4.26
CA GLN A 110 14.32 -14.85 3.58
C GLN A 110 15.02 -16.21 3.47
N GLU A 111 15.04 -16.99 4.56
CA GLU A 111 15.61 -18.34 4.56
C GLU A 111 14.89 -19.27 3.57
N SER A 112 13.56 -19.23 3.57
CA SER A 112 12.76 -20.00 2.61
C SER A 112 13.08 -19.62 1.16
N ALA A 113 13.14 -18.32 0.84
CA ALA A 113 13.50 -17.83 -0.49
C ALA A 113 14.91 -18.28 -0.93
N ASN A 114 15.87 -18.25 -0.01
CA ASN A 114 17.23 -18.72 -0.25
C ASN A 114 17.27 -20.23 -0.53
N LEU A 115 16.52 -21.03 0.23
CA LEU A 115 16.40 -22.47 0.02
C LEU A 115 15.80 -22.80 -1.34
N PHE A 116 14.70 -22.16 -1.73
CA PHE A 116 14.08 -22.35 -3.05
C PHE A 116 15.05 -21.98 -4.19
N THR A 117 15.79 -20.88 -4.02
CA THR A 117 16.80 -20.46 -5.01
C THR A 117 17.95 -21.46 -5.09
N ALA A 118 18.39 -22.01 -3.96
CA ALA A 118 19.42 -23.05 -3.92
C ALA A 118 18.96 -24.32 -4.62
N VAL A 119 17.75 -24.82 -4.34
CA VAL A 119 17.18 -26.03 -4.98
C VAL A 119 17.08 -25.84 -6.49
N LYS A 120 16.57 -24.71 -6.96
CA LYS A 120 16.45 -24.41 -8.39
C LYS A 120 17.79 -24.37 -9.13
N LYS A 121 18.90 -24.15 -8.43
CA LYS A 121 20.25 -24.20 -9.01
C LYS A 121 20.74 -25.62 -9.28
N PHE A 122 20.16 -26.62 -8.62
CA PHE A 122 20.51 -28.03 -8.78
C PHE A 122 19.66 -28.76 -9.84
N GLU A 123 18.61 -28.10 -10.36
CA GLU A 123 17.82 -28.54 -11.53
C GLU A 123 18.45 -28.02 -12.83
#